data_AF-A0A2I0I2X4-F1
#
_entry.id   AF-A0A2I0I2X4-F1
#
_cell.length_a   1.000
_cell.length_b   1.000
_cell.length_c   1.000
_cell.angle_alpha   90.00
_cell.angle_beta   90.00
_cell.angle_gamma   90.00
#
_symmetry.space_group_name_H-M   'P 1'
#
loop_
_entity.id
_entity.type
_entity.pdbx_description
1 polymer ?
#
loop_
_entity_poly.entity_id
_entity_poly.type
_entity_poly.pdbx_seq_one_letter_code
_entity_poly.pdbx_strand_id
1 'polypeptide(L)'
;MIWSQITDLPFSLYSTFVIEARHGFNKQTVWLFFRDMLKSVLLSGIIGPPVVSAIIIIVQKGGPYLAIYLWAFTFVLSLVMMTLYPILIAPLFNKFTPLPEGELREKIEKLAASLKFPLKKLFVVDGSTRSSHSNAYMYGFFKNKRIVLYDTLIQQCRNDEEIVAVIAHELGHWKLNHTMYSFIAVQILTFLQFGGYTLVRNSTDLFRSFGFNTQPVLIGLIIFQHTVIPLQHLVSFGLNLVSRSFEFQADGFAKKLGYAAALRAGLVKLQEENLSAMNTDPWYSAYHYSHPPLVERLAALDKPDKKVD
;
A
#
# COMPACT_ATOMS: atom_id res chain seq x y z
N MET A 1 -15.67 10.56 11.01
CA MET A 1 -14.40 9.99 11.51
C MET A 1 -14.56 9.37 12.89
N ILE A 2 -15.01 10.09 13.93
CA ILE A 2 -15.16 9.50 15.28
C ILE A 2 -16.29 8.46 15.32
N TRP A 3 -17.44 8.75 14.72
CA TRP A 3 -18.57 7.80 14.68
C TRP A 3 -18.21 6.46 14.04
N SER A 4 -17.56 6.49 12.86
CA SER A 4 -17.12 5.27 12.18
C SER A 4 -16.13 4.47 13.02
N GLN A 5 -15.19 5.12 13.72
CA GLN A 5 -14.27 4.44 14.63
C GLN A 5 -15.01 3.71 15.76
N ILE A 6 -16.07 4.31 16.31
CA ILE A 6 -16.89 3.68 17.35
C ILE A 6 -17.65 2.47 16.79
N THR A 7 -18.22 2.58 15.60
CA THR A 7 -18.98 1.48 14.98
C THR A 7 -18.07 0.34 14.50
N ASP A 8 -16.85 0.65 14.11
CA ASP A 8 -15.86 -0.33 13.61
C ASP A 8 -15.05 -0.96 14.75
N LEU A 9 -15.06 -0.37 15.95
CA LEU A 9 -14.31 -0.85 17.10
C LEU A 9 -14.67 -2.30 17.52
N PRO A 10 -15.95 -2.71 17.60
CA PRO A 10 -16.29 -4.10 17.93
C PRO A 10 -15.71 -5.10 16.93
N PHE A 11 -15.77 -4.79 15.63
CA PHE A 11 -15.24 -5.64 14.57
C PHE A 11 -13.72 -5.69 14.61
N SER A 12 -13.07 -4.55 14.87
CA SER A 12 -11.61 -4.46 14.98
C SER A 12 -11.10 -5.25 16.19
N LEU A 13 -11.76 -5.13 17.35
CA LEU A 13 -11.44 -5.91 18.54
C LEU A 13 -11.64 -7.41 18.31
N TYR A 14 -12.74 -7.80 17.66
CA TYR A 14 -13.01 -9.20 17.33
C TYR A 14 -11.97 -9.76 16.35
N SER A 15 -11.64 -9.01 15.30
CA SER A 15 -10.61 -9.41 14.34
C SER A 15 -9.26 -9.63 15.04
N THR A 16 -8.77 -8.65 15.79
CA THR A 16 -7.44 -8.71 16.42
C THR A 16 -7.37 -9.67 17.62
N PHE A 17 -8.33 -9.63 18.54
CA PHE A 17 -8.24 -10.36 19.80
C PHE A 17 -9.01 -11.69 19.82
N VAL A 18 -9.78 -12.00 18.78
CA VAL A 18 -10.46 -13.30 18.63
C VAL A 18 -9.96 -14.06 17.42
N ILE A 19 -10.02 -13.50 16.22
CA ILE A 19 -9.63 -14.21 14.99
C ILE A 19 -8.11 -14.38 14.94
N GLU A 20 -7.38 -13.27 14.87
CA GLU A 20 -5.90 -13.27 14.78
C GLU A 20 -5.26 -13.95 16.00
N ALA A 21 -5.82 -13.74 17.19
CA ALA A 21 -5.35 -14.40 18.41
C ALA A 21 -5.55 -15.92 18.38
N ARG A 22 -6.70 -16.41 17.88
CA ARG A 22 -6.96 -17.85 17.74
C ARG A 22 -5.97 -18.53 16.80
N HIS A 23 -5.53 -17.83 15.77
CA HIS A 23 -4.55 -18.32 14.80
C HIS A 23 -3.09 -18.02 15.18
N GLY A 24 -2.85 -17.43 16.36
CA GLY A 24 -1.50 -17.16 16.89
C GLY A 24 -0.79 -15.94 16.28
N PHE A 25 -1.47 -15.20 15.40
CA PHE A 25 -0.94 -14.04 14.69
C PHE A 25 -0.84 -12.80 15.56
N ASN A 26 -1.85 -12.54 16.39
CA ASN A 26 -1.88 -11.33 17.20
C ASN A 26 -0.76 -11.35 18.26
N LYS A 27 0.10 -10.34 18.24
CA LYS A 27 1.12 -10.08 19.27
C LYS A 27 0.85 -8.79 20.06
N GLN A 28 -0.18 -8.03 19.70
CA GLN A 28 -0.53 -6.78 20.37
C GLN A 28 -1.19 -7.03 21.73
N THR A 29 -0.84 -6.18 22.70
CA THR A 29 -1.61 -6.05 23.94
C THR A 29 -2.79 -5.11 23.73
N VAL A 30 -3.84 -5.26 24.56
CA VAL A 30 -5.00 -4.35 24.56
C VAL A 30 -4.57 -2.89 24.76
N TRP A 31 -3.59 -2.64 25.63
CA TRP A 31 -3.04 -1.31 25.84
C TRP A 31 -2.38 -0.74 24.56
N LEU A 32 -1.55 -1.55 23.88
CA LEU A 32 -0.92 -1.14 22.63
C LEU A 32 -1.96 -0.80 21.56
N PHE A 33 -2.99 -1.63 21.42
CA PHE A 33 -4.09 -1.42 20.48
C PHE A 33 -4.80 -0.08 20.70
N PHE A 34 -5.27 0.19 21.93
CA PHE A 34 -5.96 1.45 22.23
C PHE A 34 -5.04 2.66 22.14
N ARG A 35 -3.76 2.53 22.50
CA ARG A 35 -2.76 3.58 22.34
C ARG A 35 -2.55 3.94 20.87
N ASP A 36 -2.44 2.94 20.00
CA ASP A 36 -2.27 3.15 18.56
C ASP A 36 -3.53 3.72 17.91
N MET A 37 -4.72 3.28 18.35
CA MET A 37 -5.99 3.86 17.95
C MET A 37 -6.07 5.34 18.32
N LEU A 38 -5.76 5.70 19.58
CA LEU A 38 -5.75 7.09 20.04
C LEU A 38 -4.76 7.95 19.26
N LYS A 39 -3.52 7.46 19.06
CA LYS A 39 -2.52 8.15 18.22
C LYS A 39 -3.04 8.40 16.80
N SER A 40 -3.69 7.41 16.20
CA SER A 40 -4.25 7.51 14.85
C SER A 40 -5.37 8.56 14.78
N VAL A 41 -6.25 8.59 15.78
CA VAL A 41 -7.33 9.60 15.89
C VAL A 41 -6.74 11.00 16.08
N LEU A 42 -5.76 11.17 16.97
CA LEU A 42 -5.10 12.47 17.18
C LEU A 42 -4.39 12.96 15.94
N LEU A 43 -3.62 12.09 15.27
CA LEU A 43 -2.93 12.43 14.03
C LEU A 43 -3.92 12.84 12.93
N SER A 44 -5.01 12.09 12.79
CA SER A 44 -6.09 12.41 11.86
C SER A 44 -6.78 13.74 12.20
N GLY A 45 -6.97 14.01 13.49
CA GLY A 45 -7.53 15.28 14.00
C GLY A 45 -6.61 16.48 13.81
N ILE A 46 -5.29 16.27 13.73
CA ILE A 46 -4.31 17.32 13.45
C ILE A 46 -4.18 17.58 11.95
N ILE A 47 -4.08 16.53 11.13
CA ILE A 47 -3.83 16.66 9.68
C ILE A 47 -5.14 16.92 8.91
N GLY A 48 -6.24 16.30 9.33
CA GLY A 48 -7.52 16.32 8.63
C GLY A 48 -8.12 17.72 8.49
N PRO A 49 -8.37 18.48 9.57
CA PRO A 49 -9.02 19.78 9.48
C PRO A 49 -8.32 20.78 8.56
N PRO A 50 -6.98 20.98 8.62
CA PRO A 50 -6.29 21.85 7.66
C PRO A 50 -6.50 21.46 6.20
N VAL A 51 -6.42 20.15 5.89
CA VAL A 51 -6.63 19.63 4.54
C VAL A 51 -8.07 19.85 4.08
N VAL A 52 -9.03 19.54 4.94
CA VAL A 52 -10.46 19.70 4.64
C VAL A 52 -10.81 21.17 4.46
N SER A 53 -10.32 22.06 5.32
CA SER A 53 -10.50 23.51 5.19
C SER A 53 -9.93 24.04 3.87
N ALA A 54 -8.73 23.59 3.48
CA ALA A 54 -8.15 23.96 2.19
C ALA A 54 -9.03 23.51 1.02
N ILE A 55 -9.53 22.27 1.04
CA ILE A 55 -10.45 21.77 0.02
C ILE A 55 -11.73 22.62 -0.04
N ILE A 56 -12.34 22.94 1.10
CA ILE A 56 -13.56 23.78 1.14
C ILE A 56 -13.30 25.14 0.49
N ILE A 57 -12.19 25.80 0.85
CA ILE A 57 -11.82 27.11 0.30
C ILE A 57 -11.59 27.01 -1.21
N ILE A 58 -10.91 25.96 -1.68
CA ILE A 58 -10.68 25.73 -3.12
C ILE A 58 -12.00 25.52 -3.85
N VAL A 59 -12.95 24.74 -3.28
CA VAL A 59 -14.27 24.56 -3.90
C VAL A 59 -15.05 25.85 -3.99
N GLN A 60 -15.04 26.65 -2.92
CA GLN A 60 -15.76 27.93 -2.86
C GLN A 60 -15.18 28.98 -3.82
N LYS A 61 -13.85 29.01 -4.00
CA LYS A 61 -13.16 30.05 -4.80
C LYS A 61 -12.66 29.59 -6.17
N GLY A 62 -12.71 28.29 -6.47
CA GLY A 62 -12.00 27.70 -7.61
C GLY A 62 -12.60 27.98 -9.00
N GLY A 63 -13.79 28.58 -9.07
CA GLY A 63 -14.38 29.05 -10.33
C GLY A 63 -14.47 27.94 -11.41
N PRO A 64 -14.18 28.24 -12.70
CA PRO A 64 -14.28 27.29 -13.80
C PRO A 64 -13.14 26.24 -13.83
N TYR A 65 -11.99 26.53 -13.22
CA TYR A 65 -10.82 25.65 -13.20
C TYR A 65 -10.73 24.81 -11.92
N LEU A 66 -11.84 24.62 -11.21
CA LEU A 66 -11.89 23.93 -9.92
C LEU A 66 -11.15 22.59 -9.94
N ALA A 67 -11.39 21.76 -10.96
CA ALA A 67 -10.79 20.43 -11.06
C ALA A 67 -9.26 20.50 -11.05
N ILE A 68 -8.67 21.50 -11.73
CA ILE A 68 -7.22 21.70 -11.77
C ILE A 68 -6.70 22.12 -10.40
N TYR A 69 -7.39 23.03 -9.71
CA TYR A 69 -6.96 23.50 -8.39
C TYR A 69 -7.04 22.40 -7.32
N LEU A 70 -8.12 21.63 -7.30
CA LEU A 70 -8.26 20.49 -6.39
C LEU A 70 -7.20 19.43 -6.67
N TRP A 71 -7.02 19.07 -7.94
CA TRP A 71 -6.02 18.11 -8.36
C TRP A 71 -4.62 18.58 -7.97
N ALA A 72 -4.23 19.81 -8.29
CA ALA A 72 -2.90 20.36 -7.98
C ALA A 72 -2.65 20.37 -6.46
N PHE A 73 -3.64 20.77 -5.67
CA PHE A 73 -3.54 20.72 -4.21
C PHE A 73 -3.32 19.29 -3.71
N THR A 74 -4.14 18.33 -4.15
CA THR A 74 -4.00 16.93 -3.72
C THR A 74 -2.73 16.26 -4.25
N PHE A 75 -2.27 16.65 -5.43
CA PHE A 75 -1.02 16.18 -6.03
C PHE A 75 0.16 16.61 -5.15
N VAL A 76 0.26 17.90 -4.80
CA VAL A 76 1.29 18.41 -3.90
C VAL A 76 1.19 17.74 -2.53
N LEU A 77 -0.02 17.64 -1.97
CA LEU A 77 -0.25 16.96 -0.70
C LEU A 77 0.23 15.50 -0.75
N SER A 78 -0.04 14.78 -1.84
CA SER A 78 0.40 13.38 -2.00
C SER A 78 1.92 13.24 -2.03
N LEU A 79 2.64 14.15 -2.70
CA LEU A 79 4.10 14.17 -2.72
C LEU A 79 4.69 14.49 -1.34
N VAL A 80 4.08 15.45 -0.64
CA VAL A 80 4.45 15.80 0.74
C VAL A 80 4.24 14.58 1.65
N MET A 81 3.06 13.96 1.60
CA MET A 81 2.73 12.80 2.45
C MET A 81 3.59 11.58 2.12
N MET A 82 3.89 11.31 0.85
CA MET A 82 4.80 10.23 0.44
C MET A 82 6.22 10.42 1.01
N THR A 83 6.62 11.67 1.28
CA THR A 83 7.91 11.99 1.92
C THR A 83 7.81 11.98 3.45
N LEU A 84 6.79 12.62 4.02
CA LEU A 84 6.63 12.79 5.46
C LEU A 84 6.18 11.51 6.17
N TYR A 85 5.34 10.69 5.54
CA TYR A 85 4.78 9.49 6.17
C TYR A 85 5.86 8.55 6.71
N PRO A 86 6.82 8.05 5.91
CA PRO A 86 7.82 7.12 6.43
C PRO A 86 8.84 7.76 7.39
N ILE A 87 8.97 9.09 7.40
CA ILE A 87 9.97 9.81 8.21
C ILE A 87 9.40 10.25 9.56
N LEU A 88 8.15 10.70 9.58
CA LEU A 88 7.52 11.32 10.75
C LEU A 88 6.34 10.52 11.29
N ILE A 89 5.55 9.87 10.42
CA ILE A 89 4.31 9.21 10.85
C ILE A 89 4.58 7.75 11.23
N ALA A 90 5.17 6.96 10.32
CA ALA A 90 5.43 5.55 10.57
C ALA A 90 6.27 5.31 11.85
N PRO A 91 7.29 6.14 12.17
CA PRO A 91 8.06 5.99 13.42
C PRO A 91 7.29 6.26 14.72
N LEU A 92 6.10 6.88 14.65
CA LEU A 92 5.24 7.05 15.84
C LEU A 92 4.58 5.74 16.27
N PHE A 93 4.47 4.81 15.34
CA PHE A 93 3.84 3.50 15.52
C PHE A 93 4.89 2.41 15.66
N ASN A 94 5.85 2.34 14.74
CA ASN A 94 6.85 1.28 14.70
C ASN A 94 8.26 1.83 14.99
N LYS A 95 9.08 1.02 15.62
CA LYS A 95 10.50 1.27 15.80
C LYS A 95 11.25 0.84 14.54
N PHE A 96 12.01 1.76 13.98
CA PHE A 96 12.90 1.49 12.86
C PHE A 96 14.34 1.50 13.35
N THR A 97 15.05 0.40 13.20
CA THR A 97 16.48 0.29 13.54
C THR A 97 17.28 -0.04 12.28
N PRO A 98 18.51 0.48 12.11
CA PRO A 98 19.37 0.04 11.02
C PRO A 98 19.54 -1.49 11.03
N LEU A 99 19.58 -2.13 9.85
CA LEU A 99 19.91 -3.54 9.78
C LEU A 99 21.34 -3.74 10.34
N PRO A 100 21.54 -4.67 11.30
CA PRO A 100 22.87 -4.95 11.85
C PRO A 100 23.88 -5.28 10.75
N GLU A 101 25.15 -5.00 11.02
CA GLU A 101 26.24 -5.47 10.14
C GLU A 101 26.27 -7.00 10.14
N GLY A 102 26.47 -7.60 8.97
CA GLY A 102 26.47 -9.05 8.80
C GLY A 102 26.24 -9.48 7.35
N GLU A 103 26.26 -10.79 7.12
CA GLU A 103 26.20 -11.39 5.78
C GLU A 103 24.96 -10.96 4.98
N LEU A 104 23.78 -10.97 5.60
CA LEU A 104 22.54 -10.51 4.98
C LEU A 104 22.64 -9.08 4.46
N ARG A 105 23.21 -8.18 5.26
CA ARG A 105 23.37 -6.77 4.89
C ARG A 105 24.30 -6.62 3.69
N GLU A 106 25.46 -7.28 3.73
CA GLU A 106 26.43 -7.26 2.63
C GLU A 106 25.82 -7.80 1.32
N LYS A 107 25.06 -8.90 1.39
CA LYS A 107 24.36 -9.46 0.22
C LYS A 107 23.36 -8.47 -0.38
N ILE A 108 22.55 -7.82 0.46
CA ILE A 108 21.57 -6.82 0.01
C ILE A 108 22.27 -5.60 -0.61
N GLU A 109 23.32 -5.08 0.05
CA GLU A 109 24.07 -3.93 -0.45
C GLU A 109 24.76 -4.25 -1.78
N LYS A 110 25.33 -5.45 -1.92
CA LYS A 110 25.93 -5.93 -3.19
C LYS A 110 24.90 -6.05 -4.30
N LEU A 111 23.71 -6.58 -4.02
CA LEU A 111 22.61 -6.67 -4.98
C LEU A 111 22.10 -5.28 -5.40
N ALA A 112 21.93 -4.38 -4.44
CA ALA A 112 21.55 -2.99 -4.73
C ALA A 112 22.61 -2.30 -5.60
N ALA A 113 23.89 -2.47 -5.28
CA ALA A 113 25.00 -1.90 -6.04
C ALA A 113 25.06 -2.44 -7.48
N SER A 114 24.88 -3.75 -7.69
CA SER A 114 24.89 -4.36 -9.03
C SER A 114 23.78 -3.80 -9.94
N LEU A 115 22.64 -3.43 -9.35
CA LEU A 115 21.50 -2.83 -10.04
C LEU A 115 21.58 -1.29 -10.14
N LYS A 116 22.65 -0.69 -9.59
CA LYS A 116 22.81 0.78 -9.44
C LYS A 116 21.63 1.42 -8.69
N PHE A 117 21.05 0.68 -7.75
CA PHE A 117 20.01 1.19 -6.88
C PHE A 117 20.62 2.16 -5.86
N PRO A 118 20.13 3.41 -5.74
CA PRO A 118 20.72 4.41 -4.85
C PRO A 118 20.28 4.17 -3.39
N LEU A 119 20.71 3.04 -2.83
CA LEU A 119 20.46 2.63 -1.45
C LEU A 119 21.15 3.60 -0.49
N LYS A 120 20.36 4.29 0.33
CA LYS A 120 20.87 5.23 1.34
C LYS A 120 20.84 4.65 2.75
N LYS A 121 19.77 3.91 3.07
CA LYS A 121 19.59 3.26 4.38
C LYS A 121 18.82 1.95 4.24
N LEU A 122 19.21 0.97 5.04
CA LEU A 122 18.56 -0.32 5.19
C LEU A 122 18.10 -0.46 6.63
N PHE A 123 16.79 -0.66 6.83
CA PHE A 123 16.16 -0.70 8.14
C PHE A 123 15.46 -2.03 8.39
N VAL A 124 15.35 -2.37 9.67
CA VAL A 124 14.43 -3.37 10.19
C VAL A 124 13.33 -2.64 10.95
N VAL A 125 12.08 -3.04 10.73
CA VAL A 125 10.91 -2.58 11.47
C VAL A 125 10.42 -3.68 12.41
N ASP A 126 10.02 -3.30 13.62
CA ASP A 126 9.51 -4.20 14.66
C ASP A 126 8.05 -4.63 14.40
N GLY A 127 7.81 -5.27 13.26
CA GLY A 127 6.50 -5.82 12.90
C GLY A 127 5.98 -6.84 13.91
N SER A 128 6.90 -7.60 14.53
CA SER A 128 6.61 -8.61 15.56
C SER A 128 5.89 -8.06 16.80
N THR A 129 6.03 -6.76 17.11
CA THR A 129 5.30 -6.09 18.19
C THR A 129 3.78 -6.13 17.95
N ARG A 130 3.36 -6.29 16.68
CA ARG A 130 1.96 -6.24 16.27
C ARG A 130 1.42 -7.56 15.76
N SER A 131 2.14 -8.21 14.87
CA SER A 131 1.71 -9.47 14.30
C SER A 131 2.90 -10.32 13.90
N SER A 132 2.72 -11.62 13.74
CA SER A 132 3.72 -12.49 13.11
C SER A 132 3.71 -12.44 11.58
N HIS A 133 2.97 -11.52 10.94
CA HIS A 133 3.03 -11.36 9.49
C HIS A 133 4.35 -10.78 9.03
N SER A 134 4.81 -11.25 7.88
CA SER A 134 6.09 -10.88 7.27
C SER A 134 5.91 -10.07 6.01
N ASN A 135 6.80 -9.09 5.83
CA ASN A 135 6.80 -8.22 4.65
C ASN A 135 8.18 -7.55 4.45
N ALA A 136 8.41 -7.03 3.26
CA ALA A 136 9.51 -6.12 2.95
C ALA A 136 8.98 -5.05 1.99
N TYR A 137 9.52 -3.85 2.07
CA TYR A 137 9.12 -2.79 1.14
C TYR A 137 10.22 -1.75 0.94
N MET A 138 10.08 -0.99 -0.14
CA MET A 138 10.99 0.09 -0.48
C MET A 138 10.28 1.42 -0.59
N TYR A 139 10.97 2.50 -0.23
CA TYR A 139 10.44 3.84 -0.39
C TYR A 139 11.53 4.88 -0.62
N GLY A 140 11.12 6.11 -0.92
CA GLY A 140 11.98 7.27 -1.09
C GLY A 140 12.03 7.79 -2.52
N PHE A 141 12.57 9.00 -2.68
CA PHE A 141 12.63 9.72 -3.94
C PHE A 141 14.06 9.82 -4.47
N PHE A 142 14.19 9.80 -5.80
CA PHE A 142 15.44 10.01 -6.53
C PHE A 142 16.59 9.17 -5.95
N LYS A 143 17.64 9.84 -5.45
CA LYS A 143 18.87 9.25 -4.91
C LYS A 143 18.78 8.86 -3.42
N ASN A 144 17.63 9.03 -2.78
CA ASN A 144 17.44 8.73 -1.36
C ASN A 144 16.45 7.57 -1.20
N LYS A 145 16.83 6.39 -1.70
CA LYS A 145 16.02 5.17 -1.57
C LYS A 145 16.37 4.43 -0.29
N ARG A 146 15.37 3.80 0.30
CA ARG A 146 15.48 3.03 1.54
C ARG A 146 14.75 1.70 1.38
N ILE A 147 15.30 0.68 1.99
CA ILE A 147 14.71 -0.65 2.09
C ILE A 147 14.34 -0.88 3.55
N VAL A 148 13.14 -1.44 3.79
CA VAL A 148 12.67 -1.84 5.12
C VAL A 148 12.30 -3.31 5.08
N LEU A 149 12.89 -4.06 6.00
CA LEU A 149 12.58 -5.46 6.27
C LEU A 149 11.76 -5.55 7.55
N TYR A 150 10.73 -6.40 7.57
CA TYR A 150 10.11 -6.77 8.85
C TYR A 150 11.05 -7.71 9.59
N ASP A 151 11.13 -7.56 10.91
CA ASP A 151 11.87 -8.48 11.77
C ASP A 151 11.31 -9.91 11.69
N THR A 152 10.01 -10.08 11.55
CA THR A 152 9.33 -11.36 11.30
C THR A 152 9.82 -12.04 10.04
N LEU A 153 10.07 -11.29 8.96
CA LEU A 153 10.60 -11.86 7.71
C LEU A 153 11.99 -12.46 7.93
N ILE A 154 12.84 -11.74 8.66
CA ILE A 154 14.21 -12.18 8.97
C ILE A 154 14.18 -13.42 9.88
N GLN A 155 13.23 -13.49 10.82
CA GLN A 155 13.09 -14.61 11.74
C GLN A 155 12.50 -15.87 11.08
N GLN A 156 11.65 -15.70 10.06
CA GLN A 156 10.89 -16.79 9.45
C GLN A 156 11.58 -17.44 8.24
N CYS A 157 12.34 -16.66 7.47
CA CYS A 157 13.14 -17.22 6.37
C CYS A 157 14.24 -18.13 6.91
N ARG A 158 14.49 -19.25 6.21
CA ARG A 158 15.46 -20.26 6.68
C ARG A 158 16.90 -19.84 6.46
N ASN A 159 17.13 -18.99 5.45
CA ASN A 159 18.44 -18.51 5.05
C ASN A 159 18.34 -17.12 4.45
N ASP A 160 19.49 -16.44 4.39
CA ASP A 160 19.58 -15.09 3.83
C ASP A 160 19.27 -15.04 2.33
N GLU A 161 19.43 -16.14 1.58
CA GLU A 161 19.17 -16.15 0.14
C GLU A 161 17.68 -15.97 -0.18
N GLU A 162 16.78 -16.54 0.62
CA GLU A 162 15.33 -16.33 0.53
C GLU A 162 14.99 -14.84 0.70
N ILE A 163 15.59 -14.18 1.69
CA ILE A 163 15.38 -12.74 1.96
C ILE A 163 15.93 -11.91 0.80
N VAL A 164 17.13 -12.23 0.33
CA VAL A 164 17.77 -11.54 -0.80
C VAL A 164 16.93 -11.73 -2.08
N ALA A 165 16.31 -12.89 -2.27
CA ALA A 165 15.42 -13.13 -3.40
C ALA A 165 14.12 -12.31 -3.34
N VAL A 166 13.52 -12.16 -2.14
CA VAL A 166 12.40 -11.24 -1.92
C VAL A 166 12.83 -9.79 -2.22
N ILE A 167 14.03 -9.38 -1.78
CA ILE A 167 14.57 -8.07 -2.13
C ILE A 167 14.86 -7.92 -3.63
N ALA A 168 15.27 -8.97 -4.32
CA ALA A 168 15.44 -8.95 -5.76
C ALA A 168 14.10 -8.71 -6.48
N HIS A 169 13.01 -9.32 -5.98
CA HIS A 169 11.64 -9.07 -6.45
C HIS A 169 11.25 -7.60 -6.21
N GLU A 170 11.43 -7.08 -5.00
CA GLU A 170 11.16 -5.66 -4.68
C GLU A 170 11.94 -4.72 -5.61
N LEU A 171 13.24 -4.97 -5.80
CA LEU A 171 14.09 -4.20 -6.72
C LEU A 171 13.61 -4.30 -8.18
N GLY A 172 12.90 -5.36 -8.56
CA GLY A 172 12.18 -5.48 -9.81
C GLY A 172 11.10 -4.42 -9.98
N HIS A 173 10.27 -4.17 -8.95
CA HIS A 173 9.27 -3.09 -8.99
C HIS A 173 9.90 -1.72 -9.20
N TRP A 174 11.04 -1.48 -8.56
CA TRP A 174 11.78 -0.23 -8.78
C TRP A 174 12.36 -0.16 -10.20
N LYS A 175 13.03 -1.21 -10.66
CA LYS A 175 13.72 -1.22 -11.96
C LYS A 175 12.75 -1.05 -13.13
N LEU A 176 11.55 -1.62 -13.00
CA LEU A 176 10.48 -1.56 -13.99
C LEU A 176 9.53 -0.38 -13.78
N ASN A 177 9.83 0.54 -12.86
CA ASN A 177 9.06 1.75 -12.58
C ASN A 177 7.58 1.52 -12.20
N HIS A 178 7.24 0.36 -11.64
CA HIS A 178 5.86 0.01 -11.27
C HIS A 178 5.22 1.08 -10.36
N THR A 179 5.96 1.57 -9.35
CA THR A 179 5.48 2.64 -8.47
C THR A 179 5.14 3.93 -9.22
N MET A 180 5.93 4.29 -10.25
CA MET A 180 5.69 5.51 -11.03
C MET A 180 4.45 5.35 -11.92
N TYR A 181 4.28 4.19 -12.56
CA TYR A 181 3.08 3.89 -13.33
C TYR A 181 1.82 3.93 -12.46
N SER A 182 1.84 3.30 -11.29
CA SER A 182 0.73 3.35 -10.34
C SER A 182 0.45 4.77 -9.86
N PHE A 183 1.50 5.56 -9.58
CA PHE A 183 1.34 6.96 -9.18
C PHE A 183 0.66 7.78 -10.29
N ILE A 184 1.13 7.70 -11.54
CA ILE A 184 0.53 8.41 -12.68
C ILE A 184 -0.94 7.99 -12.85
N ALA A 185 -1.23 6.69 -12.80
CA ALA A 185 -2.60 6.17 -12.93
C ALA A 185 -3.53 6.77 -11.86
N VAL A 186 -3.08 6.79 -10.59
CA VAL A 186 -3.84 7.43 -9.50
C VAL A 186 -4.03 8.93 -9.72
N GLN A 187 -3.02 9.65 -10.25
CA GLN A 187 -3.17 11.08 -10.54
C GLN A 187 -4.17 11.35 -11.67
N ILE A 188 -4.20 10.53 -12.72
CA ILE A 188 -5.19 10.62 -13.80
C ILE A 188 -6.59 10.36 -13.25
N LEU A 189 -6.77 9.28 -12.47
CA LEU A 189 -8.06 8.95 -11.87
C LEU A 189 -8.55 10.04 -10.92
N THR A 190 -7.66 10.60 -10.09
CA THR A 190 -7.99 11.70 -9.18
C THR A 190 -8.40 12.95 -9.95
N PHE A 191 -7.73 13.27 -11.06
CA PHE A 191 -8.12 14.38 -11.93
C PHE A 191 -9.51 14.17 -12.53
N LEU A 192 -9.79 12.97 -13.06
CA LEU A 192 -11.09 12.62 -13.62
C LEU A 192 -12.20 12.68 -12.57
N GLN A 193 -11.92 12.23 -11.34
CA GLN A 193 -12.86 12.33 -10.21
C GLN A 193 -13.19 13.79 -9.87
N PHE A 194 -12.19 14.67 -9.77
CA PHE A 194 -12.46 16.09 -9.53
C PHE A 194 -13.14 16.79 -10.72
N GLY A 195 -12.86 16.34 -11.94
CA GLY A 195 -13.60 16.73 -13.14
C GLY A 195 -15.09 16.38 -13.02
N GLY A 196 -15.38 15.11 -12.71
CA GLY A 196 -16.75 14.63 -12.48
C GLY A 196 -17.46 15.39 -11.36
N TYR A 197 -16.79 15.62 -10.23
CA TYR A 197 -17.33 16.41 -9.12
C TYR A 197 -17.68 17.85 -9.56
N THR A 198 -16.81 18.48 -10.34
CA THR A 198 -17.00 19.85 -10.83
C THR A 198 -18.26 19.98 -11.68
N LEU A 199 -18.66 18.92 -12.40
CA LEU A 199 -19.89 18.89 -13.20
C LEU A 199 -21.15 18.82 -12.35
N VAL A 200 -21.11 18.15 -11.20
CA VAL A 200 -22.31 17.88 -10.39
C VAL A 200 -22.45 18.75 -9.14
N ARG A 201 -21.39 19.48 -8.74
CA ARG A 201 -21.35 20.27 -7.48
C ARG A 201 -22.49 21.29 -7.31
N ASN A 202 -23.05 21.78 -8.42
CA ASN A 202 -24.11 22.80 -8.42
C ASN A 202 -25.51 22.20 -8.64
N SER A 203 -25.64 20.88 -8.78
CA SER A 203 -26.93 20.23 -9.02
C SER A 203 -27.84 20.37 -7.79
N THR A 204 -28.92 21.13 -7.88
CA THR A 204 -29.91 21.23 -6.79
C THR A 204 -30.61 19.91 -6.52
N ASP A 205 -30.91 19.15 -7.58
CA ASP A 205 -31.71 17.93 -7.50
C ASP A 205 -30.94 16.81 -6.82
N LEU A 206 -29.63 16.74 -7.07
CA LEU A 206 -28.73 15.81 -6.39
C LEU A 206 -28.80 16.02 -4.87
N PHE A 207 -28.62 17.25 -4.39
CA PHE A 207 -28.62 17.53 -2.94
C PHE A 207 -30.02 17.35 -2.31
N ARG A 208 -31.08 17.77 -3.01
CA ARG A 208 -32.46 17.58 -2.55
C ARG A 208 -32.84 16.11 -2.40
N SER A 209 -32.33 15.25 -3.28
CA SER A 209 -32.55 13.79 -3.19
C SER A 209 -32.00 13.19 -1.89
N PHE A 210 -31.03 13.84 -1.25
CA PHE A 210 -30.47 13.46 0.04
C PHE A 210 -30.95 14.35 1.20
N GLY A 211 -32.02 15.15 1.00
CA GLY A 211 -32.63 15.97 2.04
C GLY A 211 -31.94 17.31 2.31
N PHE A 212 -31.03 17.76 1.42
CA PHE A 212 -30.34 19.03 1.57
C PHE A 212 -30.96 20.11 0.67
N ASN A 213 -31.43 21.21 1.29
CA ASN A 213 -31.97 22.37 0.59
C ASN A 213 -30.88 23.36 0.11
N THR A 214 -29.64 23.16 0.56
CA THR A 214 -28.44 23.91 0.17
C THR A 214 -27.38 22.94 -0.36
N GLN A 215 -26.27 23.46 -0.88
CA GLN A 215 -25.16 22.66 -1.40
C GLN A 215 -23.89 22.78 -0.52
N PRO A 216 -23.86 22.24 0.72
CA PRO A 216 -22.63 22.24 1.50
C PRO A 216 -21.53 21.46 0.78
N VAL A 217 -20.34 22.05 0.67
CA VAL A 217 -19.21 21.46 -0.06
C VAL A 217 -18.91 20.03 0.37
N LEU A 218 -18.83 19.79 1.69
CA LEU A 218 -18.52 18.46 2.23
C LEU A 218 -19.58 17.42 1.89
N ILE A 219 -20.85 17.81 1.94
CA ILE A 219 -21.96 16.93 1.59
C ILE A 219 -21.93 16.61 0.10
N GLY A 220 -21.63 17.60 -0.74
CA GLY A 220 -21.45 17.38 -2.18
C GLY A 220 -20.34 16.39 -2.51
N LEU A 221 -19.19 16.51 -1.84
CA LEU A 221 -18.06 15.58 -1.98
C LEU A 221 -18.45 14.16 -1.54
N ILE A 222 -19.14 14.02 -0.40
CA ILE A 222 -19.60 12.73 0.12
C ILE A 222 -20.60 12.09 -0.84
N ILE A 223 -21.64 12.82 -1.27
CA ILE A 223 -22.63 12.31 -2.20
C ILE A 223 -21.94 11.86 -3.50
N PHE A 224 -21.07 12.71 -4.06
CA PHE A 224 -20.34 12.37 -5.28
C PHE A 224 -19.50 11.10 -5.11
N GLN A 225 -18.76 10.96 -4.01
CA GLN A 225 -17.96 9.77 -3.71
C GLN A 225 -18.82 8.50 -3.71
N HIS A 226 -20.02 8.55 -3.14
CA HIS A 226 -20.94 7.41 -3.12
C HIS A 226 -21.53 7.12 -4.51
N THR A 227 -21.88 8.16 -5.27
CA THR A 227 -22.43 8.02 -6.63
C THR A 227 -21.45 7.33 -7.58
N VAL A 228 -20.14 7.54 -7.42
CA VAL A 228 -19.12 6.94 -8.29
C VAL A 228 -18.64 5.55 -7.84
N ILE A 229 -19.15 5.00 -6.72
CA ILE A 229 -18.75 3.67 -6.20
C ILE A 229 -18.81 2.56 -7.27
N PRO A 230 -19.89 2.41 -8.07
CA PRO A 230 -19.95 1.37 -9.09
C PRO A 230 -18.81 1.47 -10.11
N LEU A 231 -18.48 2.70 -10.54
CA LEU A 231 -17.36 2.95 -11.44
C LEU A 231 -16.02 2.66 -10.74
N GLN A 232 -15.88 3.02 -9.47
CA GLN A 232 -14.68 2.73 -8.69
C GLN A 232 -14.40 1.22 -8.59
N HIS A 233 -15.42 0.39 -8.44
CA HIS A 233 -15.26 -1.07 -8.45
C HIS A 233 -14.73 -1.61 -9.78
N LEU A 234 -15.21 -1.08 -10.91
CA LEU A 234 -14.71 -1.47 -12.24
C LEU A 234 -13.25 -1.02 -12.45
N VAL A 235 -12.93 0.20 -12.03
CA VAL A 235 -11.56 0.73 -12.09
C VAL A 235 -10.64 -0.09 -11.18
N SER A 236 -11.08 -0.41 -9.96
CA SER A 236 -10.31 -1.23 -9.00
C SER A 236 -10.02 -2.62 -9.56
N PHE A 237 -10.99 -3.24 -10.23
CA PHE A 237 -10.78 -4.51 -10.92
C PHE A 237 -9.66 -4.40 -11.96
N GLY A 238 -9.72 -3.39 -12.83
CA GLY A 238 -8.68 -3.14 -13.83
C GLY A 238 -7.29 -2.89 -13.21
N LEU A 239 -7.23 -2.08 -12.15
CA LEU A 239 -5.97 -1.82 -11.44
C LEU A 239 -5.41 -3.08 -10.77
N ASN A 240 -6.25 -3.97 -10.23
CA ASN A 240 -5.80 -5.23 -9.66
C ASN A 240 -5.18 -6.16 -10.72
N LEU A 241 -5.74 -6.21 -11.93
CA LEU A 241 -5.14 -6.97 -13.04
C LEU A 241 -3.76 -6.41 -13.44
N VAL A 242 -3.60 -5.09 -13.47
CA VAL A 242 -2.30 -4.44 -13.72
C VAL A 242 -1.31 -4.75 -12.60
N SER A 243 -1.75 -4.65 -11.34
CA SER A 243 -0.93 -5.02 -10.17
C SER A 243 -0.44 -6.46 -10.25
N ARG A 244 -1.32 -7.41 -10.61
CA ARG A 244 -0.96 -8.81 -10.84
C ARG A 244 0.08 -8.99 -11.94
N SER A 245 0.00 -8.21 -13.01
CA SER A 245 1.03 -8.23 -14.07
C SER A 245 2.38 -7.73 -13.56
N PHE A 246 2.39 -6.67 -12.73
CA PHE A 246 3.61 -6.14 -12.12
C PHE A 246 4.30 -7.17 -11.22
N GLU A 247 3.53 -7.96 -10.46
CA GLU A 247 4.08 -9.07 -9.66
C GLU A 247 4.80 -10.11 -10.53
N PHE A 248 4.19 -10.56 -11.63
CA PHE A 248 4.83 -11.52 -12.54
C PHE A 248 6.09 -10.94 -13.20
N GLN A 249 6.08 -9.64 -13.52
CA GLN A 249 7.26 -8.97 -14.09
C GLN A 249 8.39 -8.86 -13.05
N ALA A 250 8.07 -8.58 -11.79
CA ALA A 250 9.04 -8.53 -10.68
C ALA A 250 9.61 -9.94 -10.37
N ASP A 251 8.77 -10.98 -10.37
CA ASP A 251 9.21 -12.38 -10.27
C ASP A 251 10.14 -12.76 -11.43
N GLY A 252 9.76 -12.40 -12.65
CA GLY A 252 10.59 -12.60 -13.84
C GLY A 252 11.92 -11.85 -13.78
N PHE A 253 11.94 -10.67 -13.16
CA PHE A 253 13.16 -9.91 -12.92
C PHE A 253 14.08 -10.60 -11.90
N ALA A 254 13.56 -11.03 -10.75
CA ALA A 254 14.32 -11.78 -9.75
C ALA A 254 14.88 -13.09 -10.33
N LYS A 255 14.08 -13.78 -11.15
CA LYS A 255 14.53 -14.96 -11.89
C LYS A 255 15.70 -14.70 -12.82
N LYS A 256 15.68 -13.61 -13.60
CA LYS A 256 16.79 -13.22 -14.49
C LYS A 256 18.09 -12.93 -13.73
N LEU A 257 18.00 -12.58 -12.44
CA LEU A 257 19.13 -12.40 -11.56
C LEU A 257 19.63 -13.71 -10.92
N GLY A 258 19.02 -14.85 -11.25
CA GLY A 258 19.41 -16.16 -10.73
C GLY A 258 18.71 -16.56 -9.44
N TYR A 259 17.76 -15.77 -8.93
CA TYR A 259 17.10 -16.01 -7.64
C TYR A 259 15.81 -16.85 -7.73
N ALA A 260 15.54 -17.53 -8.86
CA ALA A 260 14.26 -18.24 -9.04
C ALA A 260 13.97 -19.30 -7.96
N ALA A 261 14.96 -20.15 -7.65
CA ALA A 261 14.82 -21.20 -6.64
C ALA A 261 14.64 -20.63 -5.23
N ALA A 262 15.45 -19.63 -4.86
CA ALA A 262 15.39 -18.97 -3.56
C ALA A 262 14.08 -18.16 -3.39
N LEU A 263 13.61 -17.49 -4.45
CA LEU A 263 12.33 -16.77 -4.44
C LEU A 263 11.17 -17.74 -4.26
N ARG A 264 11.17 -18.88 -4.96
CA ARG A 264 10.17 -19.92 -4.77
C ARG A 264 10.12 -20.41 -3.33
N ALA A 265 11.27 -20.71 -2.72
CA ALA A 265 11.34 -21.13 -1.32
C ALA A 265 10.80 -20.04 -0.38
N GLY A 266 11.21 -18.78 -0.59
CA GLY A 266 10.75 -17.63 0.19
C GLY A 266 9.24 -17.40 0.07
N LEU A 267 8.66 -17.48 -1.13
CA LEU A 267 7.22 -17.30 -1.36
C LEU A 267 6.39 -18.41 -0.70
N VAL A 268 6.82 -19.67 -0.81
CA VAL A 268 6.17 -20.79 -0.11
C VAL A 268 6.23 -20.56 1.40
N LYS A 269 7.40 -20.16 1.92
CA LYS A 269 7.57 -19.92 3.36
C LYS A 269 6.69 -18.78 3.86
N LEU A 270 6.64 -17.65 3.14
CA LEU A 270 5.77 -16.53 3.46
C LEU A 270 4.29 -16.92 3.44
N GLN A 271 3.87 -17.76 2.50
CA GLN A 271 2.51 -18.25 2.42
C GLN A 271 2.15 -19.18 3.60
N GLU A 272 3.07 -20.09 3.96
CA GLU A 272 2.93 -20.99 5.11
C GLU A 272 2.83 -20.21 6.42
N GLU A 273 3.74 -19.26 6.64
CA GLU A 273 3.79 -18.45 7.86
C GLU A 273 2.58 -17.52 8.00
N ASN A 274 2.05 -16.99 6.89
CA ASN A 274 0.85 -16.15 6.92
C ASN A 274 -0.46 -16.95 6.88
N LEU A 275 -0.42 -18.30 6.80
CA LEU A 275 -1.58 -19.17 6.59
C LEU A 275 -2.51 -18.69 5.45
N SER A 276 -1.89 -18.13 4.40
CA SER A 276 -2.61 -17.54 3.27
C SER A 276 -3.26 -18.63 2.41
N ALA A 277 -4.40 -18.31 1.79
CA ALA A 277 -5.17 -19.27 1.01
C ALA A 277 -4.37 -19.86 -0.16
N MET A 278 -4.20 -21.19 -0.17
CA MET A 278 -3.38 -21.91 -1.16
C MET A 278 -4.09 -22.10 -2.51
N ASN A 279 -5.39 -22.37 -2.48
CA ASN A 279 -6.23 -22.53 -3.67
C ASN A 279 -7.41 -21.57 -3.55
N THR A 280 -7.43 -20.55 -4.41
CA THR A 280 -8.42 -19.48 -4.38
C THR A 280 -9.25 -19.51 -5.63
N ASP A 281 -10.56 -19.27 -5.50
CA ASP A 281 -11.45 -19.15 -6.65
C ASP A 281 -10.93 -18.09 -7.66
N PRO A 282 -10.91 -18.39 -8.97
CA PRO A 282 -10.37 -17.47 -9.97
C PRO A 282 -11.10 -16.12 -10.06
N TRP A 283 -12.41 -16.09 -9.82
CA TRP A 283 -13.18 -14.84 -9.84
C TRP A 283 -12.92 -14.02 -8.59
N TYR A 284 -12.88 -14.67 -7.44
CA TYR A 284 -12.51 -14.04 -6.19
C TYR A 284 -11.11 -13.44 -6.26
N SER A 285 -10.12 -14.19 -6.74
CA SER A 285 -8.73 -13.70 -6.85
C SER A 285 -8.59 -12.60 -7.90
N ALA A 286 -9.28 -12.69 -9.05
CA ALA A 286 -9.27 -11.64 -10.06
C ALA A 286 -9.82 -10.31 -9.54
N TYR A 287 -10.82 -10.35 -8.66
CA TYR A 287 -11.43 -9.15 -8.12
C TYR A 287 -10.72 -8.59 -6.89
N HIS A 288 -10.37 -9.45 -5.93
CA HIS A 288 -9.89 -9.01 -4.61
C HIS A 288 -8.37 -8.96 -4.47
N TYR A 289 -7.62 -9.75 -5.23
CA TYR A 289 -6.18 -9.89 -4.98
C TYR A 289 -5.36 -8.97 -5.88
N SER A 290 -4.56 -8.11 -5.25
CA SER A 290 -3.52 -7.32 -5.92
C SER A 290 -2.30 -8.15 -6.31
N HIS A 291 -2.12 -9.32 -5.68
CA HIS A 291 -1.06 -10.28 -5.96
C HIS A 291 -1.63 -11.57 -6.55
N PRO A 292 -1.01 -12.18 -7.58
CA PRO A 292 -1.46 -13.46 -8.07
C PRO A 292 -1.34 -14.55 -6.97
N PRO A 293 -2.25 -15.54 -6.95
CA PRO A 293 -2.14 -16.70 -6.08
C PRO A 293 -0.76 -17.36 -6.17
N LEU A 294 -0.27 -17.91 -5.05
CA LEU A 294 1.07 -18.53 -4.97
C LEU A 294 1.31 -19.52 -6.11
N VAL A 295 0.34 -20.41 -6.38
CA VAL A 295 0.45 -21.45 -7.41
C VAL A 295 0.71 -20.84 -8.80
N GLU A 296 0.08 -19.70 -9.13
CA GLU A 296 0.32 -19.01 -10.40
C GLU A 296 1.73 -18.44 -10.48
N ARG A 297 2.24 -17.85 -9.39
CA ARG A 297 3.60 -17.30 -9.31
C ARG A 297 4.66 -18.40 -9.43
N LEU A 298 4.48 -19.51 -8.72
CA LEU A 298 5.38 -20.66 -8.80
C LEU A 298 5.43 -21.24 -10.22
N ALA A 299 4.26 -21.42 -10.86
CA ALA A 299 4.19 -21.88 -12.24
C ALA A 299 4.87 -20.93 -13.22
N ALA A 300 4.84 -19.61 -12.97
CA ALA A 300 5.56 -18.63 -13.79
C ALA A 300 7.08 -18.72 -13.59
N LEU A 301 7.55 -18.96 -12.37
CA LEU A 301 8.97 -19.14 -12.06
C LEU A 301 9.56 -20.43 -12.66
N ASP A 302 8.78 -21.50 -12.72
CA ASP A 302 9.23 -22.81 -13.25
C ASP A 302 9.30 -22.86 -14.79
N LYS A 303 8.62 -21.97 -15.52
CA LYS A 303 8.66 -21.95 -17.00
C LYS A 303 10.08 -21.70 -17.50
N PRO A 304 10.68 -22.51 -18.38
CA PRO A 304 12.01 -22.21 -18.92
C PRO A 304 12.01 -20.84 -19.59
N ASP A 305 13.14 -20.11 -19.48
CA ASP A 305 13.27 -18.85 -20.20
C ASP A 305 13.07 -19.11 -21.70
N LYS A 306 12.14 -18.39 -22.32
CA LYS A 306 12.03 -18.41 -23.78
C LYS A 306 13.38 -17.96 -24.31
N LYS A 307 14.07 -18.83 -25.05
CA LYS A 307 15.25 -18.43 -25.83
C LYS A 307 14.83 -17.22 -26.67
N VAL A 308 15.50 -16.11 -26.45
CA VAL A 308 15.39 -14.95 -27.32
C VAL A 308 16.19 -15.35 -28.55
N ASP A 309 15.48 -15.73 -29.61
CA ASP A 309 16.07 -15.86 -30.95
C ASP A 309 16.48 -14.47 -31.49
#